data_AF-A0A3A4WR59-F1
#
_entry.id   AF-A0A3A4WR59-F1
#
_cell.length_a   1.000
_cell.length_b   1.000
_cell.length_c   1.000
_cell.angle_alpha   90.00
_cell.angle_beta   90.00
_cell.angle_gamma   90.00
#
_symmetry.space_group_name_H-M   'P 1'
#
loop_
_entity.id
_entity.type
_entity.pdbx_description
1 polymer ?
#
loop_
_entity_poly.entity_id
_entity_poly.type
_entity_poly.pdbx_seq_one_letter_code
_entity_poly.pdbx_strand_id
1 'polypeptide(L)'
;MSKKILLTSLFLLAVAGLMLHYRIHNFMVPDRIDPEIMKFDGTRFLSFLFPLIDVVLVTALFTSRKTCIYGYLFNGIIVIYGTVFMAHYSIAEFAAKSVPPGDWLLKSTLPDIGIAWADFFTGKALYDLYLRSQQ
;
A
#
# COMPACT_ATOMS: atom_id res chain seq x y z
N MET A 1 11.19 10.83 -19.02
CA MET A 1 10.87 9.48 -18.50
C MET A 1 9.71 8.90 -19.29
N SER A 2 9.74 7.62 -19.67
CA SER A 2 8.68 7.02 -20.48
C SER A 2 7.42 6.75 -19.65
N LYS A 3 6.23 7.13 -20.16
CA LYS A 3 4.92 6.84 -19.54
C LYS A 3 4.79 5.37 -19.13
N LYS A 4 5.26 4.46 -20.00
CA LYS A 4 5.19 3.01 -19.76
C LYS A 4 6.01 2.61 -18.54
N ILE A 5 7.21 3.18 -18.38
CA ILE A 5 8.08 2.91 -17.23
C ILE A 5 7.40 3.36 -15.94
N LEU A 6 6.86 4.58 -15.90
CA LEU A 6 6.14 5.08 -14.72
C LEU A 6 4.93 4.23 -14.36
N LEU A 7 4.13 3.81 -15.36
CA LEU A 7 2.97 2.95 -15.12
C LEU A 7 3.38 1.56 -14.61
N THR A 8 4.45 0.97 -15.17
CA THR A 8 4.99 -0.30 -14.69
C THR A 8 5.58 -0.16 -13.29
N SER A 9 6.30 0.92 -12.99
CA SER A 9 6.83 1.19 -11.64
C SER A 9 5.71 1.33 -10.62
N LEU A 10 4.64 2.08 -10.94
CA LEU A 10 3.46 2.23 -10.10
C LEU A 10 2.82 0.86 -9.83
N PHE A 11 2.56 0.08 -10.87
CA PHE A 11 1.98 -1.26 -10.72
C PHE A 11 2.85 -2.17 -9.84
N LEU A 12 4.18 -2.18 -10.04
CA LEU A 12 5.08 -3.02 -9.26
C LEU A 12 5.17 -2.59 -7.80
N LEU A 13 5.13 -1.28 -7.51
CA LEU A 13 5.13 -0.74 -6.15
C LEU A 13 3.81 -1.09 -5.43
N ALA A 14 2.67 -0.92 -6.09
CA ALA A 14 1.37 -1.35 -5.57
C ALA A 14 1.34 -2.86 -5.30
N VAL A 15 1.87 -3.69 -6.20
CA VAL A 15 1.97 -5.14 -6.01
C VAL A 15 2.90 -5.48 -4.84
N ALA A 16 4.03 -4.79 -4.70
CA ALA A 16 4.93 -4.97 -3.57
C ALA A 16 4.22 -4.62 -2.24
N GLY A 17 3.45 -3.54 -2.19
CA GLY A 17 2.60 -3.20 -1.06
C GLY A 17 1.56 -4.29 -0.75
N LEU A 18 0.85 -4.79 -1.76
CA LEU A 18 -0.12 -5.88 -1.59
C LEU A 18 0.52 -7.17 -1.04
N MET A 19 1.67 -7.55 -1.57
CA MET A 19 2.42 -8.74 -1.11
C MET A 19 2.99 -8.56 0.29
N LEU A 20 3.41 -7.35 0.65
CA LEU A 20 3.83 -7.03 2.01
C LEU A 20 2.68 -7.22 3.00
N HIS A 21 1.50 -6.70 2.67
CA HIS A 21 0.29 -6.91 3.47
C HIS A 21 -0.09 -8.40 3.55
N TYR A 22 0.11 -9.18 2.47
CA TYR A 22 -0.03 -10.64 2.51
C TYR A 22 0.89 -11.33 3.50
N ARG A 23 2.16 -10.92 3.49
CA ARG A 23 3.16 -11.50 4.35
C ARG A 23 2.92 -11.17 5.82
N ILE A 24 2.52 -9.93 6.14
CA ILE A 24 2.37 -9.47 7.54
C ILE A 24 1.00 -9.85 8.12
N HIS A 25 -0.07 -9.73 7.32
CA HIS A 25 -1.44 -9.89 7.77
C HIS A 25 -2.14 -11.07 7.10
N ASN A 26 -1.49 -12.23 6.95
CA ASN A 26 -2.11 -13.37 6.27
C ASN A 26 -3.52 -13.67 6.84
N PHE A 27 -4.54 -13.56 5.98
CA PHE A 27 -5.95 -13.76 6.30
C PHE A 27 -6.40 -15.20 6.15
N MET A 28 -5.55 -16.08 5.62
CA MET A 28 -5.72 -17.54 5.70
C MET A 28 -4.92 -18.01 6.91
N VAL A 29 -5.60 -18.14 8.05
CA VAL A 29 -4.99 -18.51 9.33
C VAL A 29 -5.31 -19.96 9.67
N PRO A 30 -4.36 -20.73 10.23
CA PRO A 30 -4.63 -22.09 10.66
C PRO A 30 -5.69 -22.11 11.76
N ASP A 31 -6.56 -23.10 11.74
CA ASP A 31 -7.55 -23.27 12.81
C ASP A 31 -6.87 -23.60 14.14
N ARG A 32 -7.51 -23.18 15.24
CA ARG A 32 -6.97 -23.41 16.58
C ARG A 32 -7.05 -24.87 17.02
N ILE A 33 -8.01 -25.62 16.47
CA ILE A 33 -8.27 -27.02 16.84
C ILE A 33 -7.56 -27.95 15.86
N ASP A 34 -7.58 -27.63 14.57
CA ASP A 34 -6.91 -28.40 13.52
C ASP A 34 -6.02 -27.50 12.64
N PRO A 35 -4.70 -27.46 12.87
CA PRO A 35 -3.78 -26.61 12.13
C PRO A 35 -3.69 -26.90 10.63
N GLU A 36 -4.16 -28.05 10.15
CA GLU A 36 -4.20 -28.39 8.72
C GLU A 36 -5.32 -27.65 7.97
N ILE A 37 -6.34 -27.19 8.70
CA ILE A 37 -7.48 -26.48 8.15
C ILE A 37 -7.23 -24.97 8.21
N MET A 38 -7.18 -24.33 7.04
CA MET A 38 -7.06 -22.88 6.94
C MET A 38 -8.43 -22.21 7.01
N LYS A 39 -8.58 -21.21 7.89
CA LYS A 39 -9.79 -20.39 8.05
C LYS A 39 -9.54 -18.96 7.60
N PHE A 40 -10.59 -18.33 7.08
CA PHE A 40 -10.56 -16.94 6.65
C PHE A 40 -10.79 -15.98 7.83
N ASP A 41 -9.86 -15.03 8.02
CA ASP A 41 -9.95 -13.94 8.99
C ASP A 41 -10.28 -12.62 8.28
N GLY A 42 -11.54 -12.20 8.40
CA GLY A 42 -12.03 -10.97 7.78
C GLY A 42 -11.37 -9.70 8.30
N THR A 43 -10.93 -9.67 9.56
CA THR A 43 -10.26 -8.49 10.14
C THR A 43 -8.89 -8.29 9.51
N ARG A 44 -8.14 -9.38 9.31
CA ARG A 44 -6.84 -9.33 8.60
C ARG A 44 -7.00 -9.04 7.12
N PHE A 45 -8.07 -9.51 6.50
CA PHE A 45 -8.38 -9.21 5.10
C PHE A 45 -8.61 -7.73 4.85
N LEU A 46 -9.18 -6.98 5.81
CA LEU A 46 -9.37 -5.53 5.65
C LEU A 46 -8.05 -4.79 5.40
N SER A 47 -6.94 -5.25 5.97
CA SER A 47 -5.61 -4.67 5.74
C SER A 47 -5.13 -4.78 4.28
N PHE A 48 -5.79 -5.58 3.44
CA PHE A 48 -5.43 -5.78 2.03
C PHE A 48 -6.24 -4.94 1.07
N LEU A 49 -7.39 -4.44 1.52
CA LEU A 49 -8.34 -3.83 0.62
C LEU A 49 -7.75 -2.59 -0.06
N PHE A 50 -7.01 -1.77 0.68
CA PHE A 50 -6.37 -0.57 0.15
C PHE A 50 -5.25 -0.88 -0.86
N PRO A 51 -4.25 -1.74 -0.55
CA PRO A 51 -3.29 -2.18 -1.56
C PRO A 51 -3.92 -2.85 -2.78
N LEU A 52 -5.00 -3.62 -2.61
CA LEU A 52 -5.70 -4.27 -3.72
C LEU A 52 -6.39 -3.23 -4.63
N ILE A 53 -7.06 -2.24 -4.02
CA ILE A 53 -7.63 -1.11 -4.76
C ILE A 53 -6.53 -0.34 -5.50
N ASP A 54 -5.37 -0.15 -4.90
CA ASP A 54 -4.24 0.54 -5.54
C ASP A 54 -3.72 -0.23 -6.77
N VAL A 55 -3.47 -1.54 -6.62
CA VAL A 55 -3.02 -2.41 -7.72
C VAL A 55 -4.01 -2.41 -8.88
N VAL A 56 -5.30 -2.50 -8.60
CA VAL A 56 -6.32 -2.66 -9.65
C VAL A 56 -6.87 -1.32 -10.11
N LEU A 57 -7.53 -0.58 -9.23
CA LEU A 57 -8.27 0.63 -9.57
C LEU A 57 -7.32 1.79 -9.89
N VAL A 58 -6.36 2.09 -9.03
CA VAL A 58 -5.46 3.24 -9.24
C VAL A 58 -4.62 3.03 -10.50
N THR A 59 -4.02 1.86 -10.67
CA THR A 59 -3.26 1.53 -11.89
C THR A 59 -4.13 1.63 -13.16
N ALA A 60 -5.38 1.13 -13.12
CA ALA A 60 -6.30 1.27 -14.25
C ALA A 60 -6.62 2.74 -14.55
N LEU A 61 -6.90 3.56 -13.54
CA LEU A 61 -7.18 4.98 -13.70
C LEU A 61 -6.00 5.74 -14.31
N PHE A 62 -4.76 5.36 -14.00
CA PHE A 62 -3.56 5.94 -14.60
C PHE A 62 -3.26 5.48 -16.04
N THR A 63 -3.94 4.45 -16.54
CA THR A 63 -3.74 3.97 -17.92
C THR A 63 -4.29 4.96 -18.96
N SER A 64 -5.36 5.68 -18.60
CA SER A 64 -6.01 6.67 -19.45
C SER A 64 -5.78 8.10 -18.96
N ARG A 65 -5.57 9.00 -19.91
CA ARG A 65 -5.45 10.44 -19.65
C ARG A 65 -6.70 11.03 -19.01
N LYS A 66 -7.89 10.55 -19.41
CA LYS A 66 -9.18 11.09 -18.93
C LYS A 66 -9.41 10.81 -17.45
N THR A 67 -8.81 9.74 -16.94
CA THR A 67 -9.04 9.23 -15.58
C THR A 67 -7.83 9.43 -14.67
N CYS A 68 -6.70 9.92 -15.18
CA CYS A 68 -5.46 10.07 -14.41
C CYS A 68 -5.61 11.00 -13.19
N ILE A 69 -6.51 11.99 -13.25
CA ILE A 69 -6.80 12.87 -12.11
C ILE A 69 -7.42 12.10 -10.94
N TYR A 70 -8.31 11.16 -11.23
CA TYR A 70 -8.89 10.29 -10.22
C TYR A 70 -7.85 9.31 -9.69
N GLY A 71 -7.01 8.76 -10.57
CA GLY A 71 -5.88 7.93 -10.17
C GLY A 71 -4.99 8.64 -9.16
N TYR A 72 -4.57 9.87 -9.46
CA TYR A 72 -3.77 10.70 -8.55
C TYR A 72 -4.48 10.99 -7.22
N LEU A 73 -5.76 11.34 -7.26
CA LEU A 73 -6.54 11.60 -6.05
C LEU A 73 -6.66 10.36 -5.16
N PHE A 74 -7.06 9.22 -5.72
CA PHE A 74 -7.21 7.97 -4.97
C PHE A 74 -5.88 7.48 -4.42
N ASN A 75 -4.82 7.56 -5.20
CA ASN A 75 -3.47 7.21 -4.78
C ASN A 75 -3.00 8.08 -3.60
N GLY A 76 -3.27 9.39 -3.64
CA GLY A 76 -3.03 10.32 -2.53
C GLY A 76 -3.83 9.98 -1.26
N ILE A 77 -5.10 9.63 -1.42
CA ILE A 77 -5.95 9.19 -0.29
C ILE A 77 -5.39 7.92 0.34
N ILE A 78 -5.04 6.92 -0.47
CA ILE A 78 -4.52 5.63 -0.01
C ILE A 78 -3.21 5.80 0.77
N VAL A 79 -2.25 6.60 0.27
CA VAL A 79 -0.98 6.80 0.98
C VAL A 79 -1.17 7.53 2.31
N ILE A 80 -2.09 8.49 2.39
CA ILE A 80 -2.37 9.22 3.64
C ILE A 80 -3.00 8.29 4.68
N TYR A 81 -4.08 7.59 4.32
CA TYR A 81 -4.73 6.65 5.25
C TYR A 81 -3.81 5.49 5.62
N GLY A 82 -3.08 4.94 4.65
CA GLY A 82 -2.08 3.90 4.89
C GLY A 82 -1.01 4.35 5.89
N THR A 83 -0.46 5.56 5.72
CA THR A 83 0.50 6.15 6.65
C THR A 83 -0.07 6.26 8.07
N VAL A 84 -1.27 6.83 8.21
CA VAL A 84 -1.92 6.99 9.52
C VAL A 84 -2.17 5.64 10.19
N PHE A 85 -2.73 4.67 9.48
CA PHE A 85 -3.02 3.36 10.03
C PHE A 85 -1.75 2.58 10.38
N MET A 86 -0.77 2.51 9.49
CA MET A 86 0.49 1.79 9.75
C MET A 86 1.28 2.42 10.91
N ALA A 87 1.34 3.75 10.97
CA ALA A 87 1.99 4.44 12.07
C ALA A 87 1.24 4.21 13.39
N HIS A 88 -0.09 4.38 13.40
CA HIS A 88 -0.89 4.17 14.60
C HIS A 88 -0.75 2.74 15.14
N TYR A 89 -0.91 1.73 14.29
CA TYR A 89 -0.79 0.33 14.71
C TYR A 89 0.64 -0.04 15.13
N SER A 90 1.66 0.44 14.43
CA SER A 90 3.06 0.23 14.84
C SER A 90 3.34 0.81 16.22
N ILE A 91 2.92 2.06 16.46
CA ILE A 91 3.12 2.74 17.74
C ILE A 91 2.35 2.03 18.86
N ALA A 92 1.08 1.68 18.62
CA ALA A 92 0.25 1.02 19.61
C ALA A 92 0.79 -0.37 20.00
N GLU A 93 1.18 -1.17 19.01
CA GLU A 93 1.73 -2.51 19.22
C GLU A 93 3.07 -2.47 19.99
N PHE A 94 3.97 -1.56 19.61
CA PHE A 94 5.28 -1.46 20.23
C PHE A 94 5.20 -0.86 21.64
N ALA A 95 4.30 0.10 21.86
CA ALA A 95 4.00 0.62 23.19
C ALA A 95 3.43 -0.47 24.10
N ALA A 96 2.46 -1.26 23.62
CA ALA A 96 1.87 -2.36 24.38
C ALA A 96 2.91 -3.44 24.74
N LYS A 97 3.88 -3.70 23.85
CA LYS A 97 4.98 -4.64 24.07
C LYS A 97 6.18 -4.06 24.82
N SER A 98 6.15 -2.78 25.21
CA SER A 98 7.27 -2.08 25.86
C SER A 98 8.61 -2.23 25.10
N VAL A 99 8.55 -2.22 23.76
CA VAL A 99 9.74 -2.34 22.91
C VAL A 99 10.59 -1.08 23.08
N PRO A 100 11.93 -1.18 23.22
CA PRO A 100 12.79 0.01 23.33
C PRO A 100 12.65 0.94 22.11
N PRO A 101 12.55 2.28 22.29
CA PRO A 101 12.34 3.23 21.18
C PRO A 101 13.33 3.10 20.01
N GLY A 102 14.59 2.71 20.28
CA GLY A 102 15.61 2.50 19.24
C GLY A 102 15.27 1.40 18.22
N ASP A 103 14.41 0.45 18.58
CA ASP A 103 13.99 -0.64 17.71
C ASP A 103 12.77 -0.28 16.84
N TRP A 104 12.07 0.81 17.15
CA TRP A 104 10.79 1.14 16.53
C TRP A 104 10.96 1.44 15.05
N LEU A 105 12.03 2.13 14.68
CA LEU A 105 12.24 2.50 13.28
C LEU A 105 12.48 1.27 12.41
N LEU A 106 13.31 0.31 12.82
CA LEU A 106 13.74 -0.79 11.94
C LEU A 106 12.96 -2.09 12.10
N LYS A 107 12.24 -2.27 13.22
CA LYS A 107 11.51 -3.52 13.51
C LYS A 107 9.99 -3.39 13.40
N SER A 108 9.46 -2.17 13.21
CA SER A 108 8.04 -1.93 12.96
C SER A 108 7.72 -1.83 11.46
N THR A 109 6.47 -1.53 11.10
CA THR A 109 6.07 -1.26 9.72
C THR A 109 6.29 0.19 9.29
N LEU A 110 6.91 1.02 10.13
CA LEU A 110 7.21 2.42 9.80
C LEU A 110 8.09 2.60 8.55
N PRO A 111 9.12 1.78 8.29
CA PRO A 111 9.90 1.88 7.04
C PRO A 111 9.08 1.55 5.80
N ASP A 112 8.12 0.62 5.94
CA ASP A 112 7.30 0.15 4.83
C ASP A 112 6.37 1.26 4.30
N ILE A 113 6.07 2.28 5.11
CA ILE A 113 5.37 3.51 4.68
C ILE A 113 6.12 4.16 3.49
N GLY A 114 7.45 4.02 3.43
CA GLY A 114 8.26 4.50 2.31
C GLY A 114 7.87 3.90 0.97
N ILE A 115 7.36 2.66 0.93
CA ILE A 115 6.87 2.02 -0.31
C ILE A 115 5.62 2.76 -0.81
N ALA A 116 4.68 3.07 0.08
CA ALA A 116 3.46 3.80 -0.27
C ALA A 116 3.76 5.22 -0.77
N TRP A 117 4.74 5.91 -0.19
CA TRP A 117 5.18 7.21 -0.68
C TRP A 117 5.94 7.14 -2.00
N ALA A 118 6.78 6.11 -2.20
CA ALA A 118 7.43 5.88 -3.50
C ALA A 118 6.40 5.64 -4.60
N ASP A 119 5.34 4.88 -4.30
CA ASP A 119 4.20 4.68 -5.19
C ASP A 119 3.53 6.02 -5.52
N PHE A 120 3.20 6.80 -4.48
CA PHE A 120 2.58 8.12 -4.63
C PHE A 120 3.37 9.07 -5.53
N PHE A 121 4.67 9.21 -5.30
CA PHE A 121 5.51 10.08 -6.10
C PHE A 121 5.66 9.60 -7.55
N THR A 122 5.61 8.28 -7.78
CA THR A 122 5.54 7.71 -9.13
C THR A 122 4.22 8.09 -9.82
N GLY A 123 3.10 7.97 -9.10
CA GLY A 123 1.78 8.40 -9.56
C GLY A 123 1.72 9.90 -9.87
N LYS A 124 2.30 10.74 -9.01
CA LYS A 124 2.45 12.19 -9.23
C LYS A 124 3.25 12.48 -10.50
N ALA A 125 4.41 11.85 -10.68
CA ALA A 125 5.23 12.04 -11.87
C ALA A 125 4.48 11.64 -13.16
N LEU A 126 3.68 10.57 -13.10
CA LEU A 126 2.83 10.14 -14.19
C LEU A 126 1.69 11.12 -14.48
N TYR A 127 1.04 11.65 -13.44
CA TYR A 127 0.02 12.70 -13.55
C TYR A 127 0.58 13.98 -14.20
N ASP A 128 1.72 14.47 -13.71
CA ASP A 128 2.38 15.67 -14.25
C ASP A 128 2.73 15.50 -15.74
N LEU A 129 3.11 14.29 -16.17
CA LEU A 129 3.36 13.96 -17.58
C LEU A 129 2.10 14.08 -18.44
N TYR A 130 0.94 13.63 -17.94
CA TYR A 130 -0.34 13.78 -18.64
C TYR A 130 -0.82 15.23 -18.74
N LEU A 131 -0.52 16.04 -17.72
CA LEU A 131 -0.86 17.46 -17.69
C LEU A 131 0.03 18.27 -18.63
N ARG A 132 1.35 18.04 -18.63
CA ARG A 132 2.29 18.73 -19.53
C ARG A 132 2.03 18.47 -21.00
N SER A 133 1.55 17.27 -21.35
CA SER A 133 1.14 16.98 -22.73
C SER A 133 -0.15 17.71 -23.16
N GLN A 134 -0.79 18.51 -22.30
CA GLN A 134 -1.95 19.35 -22.66
C GLN A 134 -1.53 20.74 -23.16
N GLN A 135 -0.28 21.15 -22.89
CA GLN A 135 0.32 22.40 -23.37
C GLN A 135 1.02 22.16 -24.70
#